data_AF-T2JV04-F1
#
_entry.id   AF-T2JV04-F1
#
_cell.length_a   1.000
_cell.length_b   1.000
_cell.length_c   1.000
_cell.angle_alpha   90.00
_cell.angle_beta   90.00
_cell.angle_gamma   90.00
#
_symmetry.space_group_name_H-M   'P 1'
#
loop_
_entity.id
_entity.type
_entity.pdbx_description
1 polymer ?
#
loop_
_entity_poly.entity_id
_entity_poly.type
_entity_poly.pdbx_seq_one_letter_code
_entity_poly.pdbx_strand_id
1 'polypeptide(L)'
;MGGWLDYSQQIEQAGADALELNIYYVPTDLDIPGGEIEQNYLDILKAVKSEINIPVAIKLSPYFSNIANMTKRLGEAGADGLVLFNRFYQPDIDLNNLEVYPNVLLSTPQSLRLPMRWIAILYGKIEADLASTSGIHHASDVIKMVMAGAKITQVVSALLRHGIHYLATLEEGIQKWMEENEYESIQQMQGSLSQLNCPDPTAFERSQYMKALQTYAPIWRSRKEASATSRK
;
A
#
# COMPACT_ATOMS: atom_id res chain seq x y z
N MET A 1 12.36 -22.19 -6.41
CA MET A 1 12.86 -21.22 -7.40
C MET A 1 12.39 -21.51 -8.83
N GLY A 2 12.31 -22.76 -9.29
CA GLY A 2 12.01 -23.09 -10.70
C GLY A 2 10.78 -22.41 -11.33
N GLY A 3 9.66 -22.30 -10.60
CA GLY A 3 8.47 -21.62 -11.12
C GLY A 3 8.66 -20.11 -11.35
N TRP A 4 9.45 -19.42 -10.52
CA TRP A 4 9.68 -17.99 -10.69
C TRP A 4 10.44 -17.67 -11.98
N LEU A 5 11.48 -18.47 -12.28
CA LEU A 5 12.35 -18.24 -13.44
C LEU A 5 11.63 -18.54 -14.76
N ASP A 6 10.89 -19.63 -14.81
CA ASP A 6 10.15 -20.04 -16.01
C ASP A 6 9.05 -19.01 -16.35
N TYR A 7 8.23 -18.63 -15.36
CA TYR A 7 7.18 -17.63 -15.59
C TYR A 7 7.74 -16.24 -15.89
N SER A 8 8.85 -15.82 -15.26
CA SER A 8 9.43 -14.50 -15.56
C SER A 8 9.88 -14.40 -17.02
N GLN A 9 10.56 -15.43 -17.54
CA GLN A 9 10.98 -15.47 -18.94
C GLN A 9 9.78 -15.49 -19.89
N GLN A 10 8.75 -16.31 -19.59
CA GLN A 10 7.54 -16.37 -20.41
C GLN A 10 6.80 -15.03 -20.46
N ILE A 11 6.71 -14.31 -19.33
CA ILE A 11 6.07 -13.00 -19.25
C ILE A 11 6.85 -11.95 -20.05
N GLU A 12 8.19 -11.93 -19.95
CA GLU A 12 9.01 -11.02 -20.74
C GLU A 12 8.92 -11.35 -22.25
N GLN A 13 8.98 -12.62 -22.63
CA GLN A 13 8.84 -13.06 -24.02
C GLN A 13 7.46 -12.74 -24.61
N ALA A 14 6.42 -12.69 -23.77
CA ALA A 14 5.09 -12.24 -24.15
C ALA A 14 5.00 -10.72 -24.41
N GLY A 15 6.08 -9.97 -24.12
CA GLY A 15 6.19 -8.54 -24.40
C GLY A 15 5.77 -7.64 -23.23
N ALA A 16 5.81 -8.14 -21.99
CA ALA A 16 5.56 -7.31 -20.83
C ALA A 16 6.64 -6.24 -20.65
N ASP A 17 6.26 -5.00 -20.35
CA ASP A 17 7.20 -3.89 -20.11
C ASP A 17 7.82 -3.91 -18.70
N ALA A 18 7.19 -4.61 -17.75
CA ALA A 18 7.64 -4.73 -16.36
C ALA A 18 6.99 -5.96 -15.68
N LEU A 19 7.57 -6.42 -14.58
CA LEU A 19 7.08 -7.56 -13.78
C LEU A 19 6.88 -7.18 -12.31
N GLU A 20 5.69 -7.42 -11.75
CA GLU A 20 5.44 -7.33 -10.31
C GLU A 20 5.49 -8.72 -9.68
N LEU A 21 6.48 -8.97 -8.81
CA LEU A 21 6.60 -10.18 -8.02
C LEU A 21 5.69 -10.11 -6.80
N ASN A 22 4.56 -10.81 -6.88
CA ASN A 22 3.70 -11.06 -5.74
C ASN A 22 4.15 -12.34 -5.01
N ILE A 23 5.17 -12.23 -4.15
CA ILE A 23 5.75 -13.40 -3.44
C ILE A 23 4.70 -14.09 -2.54
N TYR A 24 3.73 -13.33 -2.02
CA TYR A 24 2.58 -13.84 -1.24
C TYR A 24 2.93 -14.92 -0.21
N TYR A 25 4.04 -14.74 0.52
CA TYR A 25 4.50 -15.75 1.47
C TYR A 25 4.01 -15.46 2.90
N VAL A 26 3.29 -16.42 3.49
CA VAL A 26 2.83 -16.40 4.89
C VAL A 26 3.64 -17.44 5.67
N PRO A 27 4.69 -17.05 6.42
CA PRO A 27 5.46 -17.99 7.22
C PRO A 27 4.64 -18.49 8.41
N THR A 28 4.29 -19.78 8.40
CA THR A 28 3.57 -20.44 9.51
C THR A 28 4.43 -21.44 10.26
N ASP A 29 5.62 -21.74 9.76
CA ASP A 29 6.60 -22.57 10.46
C ASP A 29 7.22 -21.75 11.59
N LEU A 30 7.11 -22.26 12.81
CA LEU A 30 7.51 -21.56 14.03
C LEU A 30 9.03 -21.58 14.23
N ASP A 31 9.74 -22.49 13.55
CA ASP A 31 11.17 -22.68 13.71
C ASP A 31 12.00 -21.85 12.71
N ILE A 32 11.34 -21.21 11.73
CA ILE A 32 12.01 -20.37 10.72
C ILE A 32 12.22 -18.94 11.27
N PRO A 33 13.46 -18.47 11.41
CA PRO A 33 13.73 -17.10 11.86
C PRO A 33 13.34 -16.05 10.82
N GLY A 34 12.90 -14.86 11.27
CA GLY A 34 12.51 -13.76 10.37
C GLY A 34 13.60 -13.34 9.38
N GLY A 35 14.88 -13.44 9.74
CA GLY A 35 16.00 -13.14 8.84
C GLY A 35 16.09 -14.07 7.63
N GLU A 36 15.68 -15.34 7.78
CA GLU A 36 15.59 -16.28 6.66
C GLU A 36 14.46 -15.91 5.71
N ILE A 37 13.33 -15.43 6.25
CA ILE A 37 12.21 -14.93 5.45
C ILE A 37 12.63 -13.70 4.62
N GLU A 38 13.33 -12.76 5.25
CA GLU A 38 13.88 -11.59 4.55
C GLU A 38 14.89 -11.99 3.47
N GLN A 39 15.74 -12.98 3.74
CA GLN A 39 16.73 -13.46 2.77
C GLN A 39 16.07 -14.12 1.56
N ASN A 40 15.01 -14.92 1.76
CA ASN A 40 14.27 -15.55 0.67
C ASN A 40 13.68 -14.52 -0.32
N TYR A 41 13.21 -13.36 0.16
CA TYR A 41 12.74 -12.28 -0.72
C TYR A 41 13.87 -11.72 -1.61
N LEU A 42 15.07 -11.55 -1.04
CA LEU A 42 16.24 -11.07 -1.78
C LEU A 42 16.72 -12.10 -2.80
N ASP A 43 16.71 -13.38 -2.43
CA ASP A 43 17.16 -14.46 -3.30
C ASP A 43 16.20 -14.62 -4.50
N ILE A 44 14.89 -14.54 -4.27
CA ILE A 44 13.88 -14.54 -5.35
C ILE A 44 14.10 -13.36 -6.30
N LEU A 45 14.25 -12.13 -5.76
CA LEU A 45 14.49 -10.94 -6.57
C LEU A 45 15.74 -11.10 -7.44
N LYS A 46 16.87 -11.49 -6.85
CA LYS A 46 18.15 -11.66 -7.56
C LYS A 46 18.04 -12.71 -8.65
N ALA A 47 17.41 -13.83 -8.34
CA ALA A 47 17.23 -14.92 -9.31
C ALA A 47 16.33 -14.49 -10.47
N VAL A 48 15.25 -13.74 -10.23
CA VAL A 48 14.41 -13.23 -11.33
C VAL A 48 15.19 -12.19 -12.16
N LYS A 49 15.87 -11.24 -11.51
CA LYS A 49 16.63 -10.20 -12.24
C LYS A 49 17.84 -10.72 -12.99
N SER A 50 18.34 -11.92 -12.68
CA SER A 50 19.38 -12.55 -13.52
C SER A 50 18.83 -13.16 -14.80
N GLU A 51 17.52 -13.37 -14.91
CA GLU A 51 16.87 -14.03 -16.04
C GLU A 51 16.15 -13.08 -17.01
N ILE A 52 15.73 -11.90 -16.53
CA ILE A 52 14.96 -10.93 -17.34
C ILE A 52 15.58 -9.54 -17.31
N ASN A 53 15.32 -8.75 -18.34
CA ASN A 53 15.87 -7.40 -18.54
C ASN A 53 14.85 -6.28 -18.25
N ILE A 54 13.57 -6.61 -18.15
CA ILE A 54 12.51 -5.65 -17.80
C ILE A 54 12.53 -5.28 -16.31
N PRO A 55 12.08 -4.06 -15.92
CA PRO A 55 11.98 -3.64 -14.53
C PRO A 55 11.17 -4.59 -13.66
N VAL A 56 11.64 -4.80 -12.42
CA VAL A 56 11.03 -5.72 -11.46
C VAL A 56 10.57 -4.99 -10.22
N ALA A 57 9.27 -5.05 -9.94
CA ALA A 57 8.68 -4.58 -8.71
C ALA A 57 8.39 -5.74 -7.73
N ILE A 58 8.35 -5.46 -6.42
CA ILE A 58 7.99 -6.47 -5.41
C ILE A 58 6.79 -5.98 -4.60
N LYS A 59 5.75 -6.83 -4.49
CA LYS A 59 4.60 -6.57 -3.62
C LYS A 59 4.85 -7.09 -2.21
N LEU A 60 4.91 -6.18 -1.24
CA LEU A 60 5.34 -6.49 0.12
C LEU A 60 4.17 -6.68 1.09
N SER A 61 4.41 -7.51 2.09
CA SER A 61 3.63 -7.60 3.33
C SER A 61 4.08 -6.52 4.32
N PRO A 62 3.19 -6.01 5.20
CA PRO A 62 3.59 -5.04 6.23
C PRO A 62 4.18 -5.68 7.50
N TYR A 63 4.39 -7.01 7.53
CA TYR A 63 4.70 -7.75 8.76
C TYR A 63 6.19 -7.99 9.05
N PHE A 64 7.09 -7.36 8.30
CA PHE A 64 8.52 -7.39 8.63
C PHE A 64 8.78 -6.58 9.90
N SER A 65 9.64 -7.11 10.80
CA SER A 65 9.99 -6.43 12.06
C SER A 65 10.57 -5.04 11.83
N ASN A 66 11.32 -4.86 10.75
CA ASN A 66 11.79 -3.57 10.29
C ASN A 66 11.57 -3.42 8.79
N ILE A 67 10.35 -3.06 8.39
CA ILE A 67 10.00 -2.86 6.98
C ILE A 67 10.87 -1.77 6.31
N ALA A 68 11.32 -0.74 7.03
CA ALA A 68 12.22 0.27 6.44
C ALA A 68 13.59 -0.32 6.05
N ASN A 69 14.14 -1.21 6.88
CA ASN A 69 15.36 -1.93 6.54
C ASN A 69 15.12 -2.89 5.36
N MET A 70 13.99 -3.61 5.37
CA MET A 70 13.65 -4.55 4.31
C MET A 70 13.50 -3.85 2.94
N THR A 71 12.77 -2.73 2.89
CA THR A 71 12.61 -1.96 1.64
C THR A 71 13.93 -1.38 1.14
N LYS A 72 14.80 -0.90 2.04
CA LYS A 72 16.14 -0.46 1.67
C LYS A 72 16.96 -1.59 1.04
N ARG A 73 17.01 -2.76 1.69
CA ARG A 73 17.76 -3.93 1.18
C ARG A 73 17.25 -4.40 -0.17
N LEU A 74 15.94 -4.34 -0.42
CA LEU A 74 15.36 -4.69 -1.72
C LEU A 74 15.75 -3.69 -2.82
N GLY A 75 15.73 -2.39 -2.52
CA GLY A 75 16.23 -1.36 -3.44
C GLY A 75 17.71 -1.56 -3.77
N GLU A 76 18.56 -1.76 -2.75
CA GLU A 76 20.00 -2.04 -2.92
C GLU A 76 20.26 -3.36 -3.69
N ALA A 77 19.33 -4.31 -3.63
CA ALA A 77 19.38 -5.56 -4.40
C ALA A 77 18.84 -5.43 -5.84
N GLY A 78 18.40 -4.23 -6.24
CA GLY A 78 18.02 -3.90 -7.62
C GLY A 78 16.53 -3.97 -7.92
N ALA A 79 15.65 -3.95 -6.91
CA ALA A 79 14.21 -3.80 -7.15
C ALA A 79 13.90 -2.41 -7.72
N ASP A 80 13.27 -2.36 -8.88
CA ASP A 80 12.94 -1.11 -9.56
C ASP A 80 11.70 -0.43 -8.92
N GLY A 81 10.82 -1.22 -8.29
CA GLY A 81 9.65 -0.71 -7.59
C GLY A 81 9.23 -1.55 -6.38
N LEU A 82 8.58 -0.92 -5.41
CA LEU A 82 7.99 -1.59 -4.24
C LEU A 82 6.51 -1.24 -4.13
N VAL A 83 5.68 -2.27 -4.04
CA VAL A 83 4.22 -2.15 -4.00
C VAL A 83 3.72 -2.41 -2.57
N LEU A 84 3.21 -1.37 -1.92
CA LEU A 84 2.84 -1.39 -0.50
C LEU A 84 1.31 -1.27 -0.33
N PHE A 85 0.61 -2.17 0.36
CA PHE A 85 1.00 -3.51 0.80
C PHE A 85 0.00 -4.55 0.31
N ASN A 86 0.45 -5.80 0.26
CA ASN A 86 -0.40 -6.94 0.06
C ASN A 86 -1.47 -7.06 1.15
N ARG A 87 -2.66 -7.55 0.77
CA ARG A 87 -3.77 -7.83 1.69
C ARG A 87 -4.07 -9.32 1.62
N PHE A 88 -3.76 -10.01 2.70
CA PHE A 88 -4.00 -11.45 2.80
C PHE A 88 -5.49 -11.75 2.89
N TYR A 89 -5.91 -12.85 2.27
CA TYR A 89 -7.24 -13.39 2.52
C TYR A 89 -7.30 -13.85 3.97
N GLN A 90 -8.22 -13.26 4.70
CA GLN A 90 -8.47 -13.62 6.09
C GLN A 90 -9.67 -14.55 6.07
N PRO A 91 -9.50 -15.82 6.44
CA PRO A 91 -10.63 -16.72 6.57
C PRO A 91 -11.56 -16.20 7.66
N ASP A 92 -12.82 -16.62 7.57
CA ASP A 92 -13.79 -16.41 8.63
C ASP A 92 -14.32 -17.77 9.10
N ILE A 93 -14.97 -17.78 10.26
CA ILE A 93 -15.51 -18.99 10.88
C ILE A 93 -17.03 -18.93 10.80
N ASP A 94 -17.62 -19.89 10.09
CA ASP A 94 -19.06 -20.11 10.12
C ASP A 94 -19.45 -20.75 11.45
N LEU A 95 -20.11 -19.98 12.33
CA LEU A 95 -20.51 -20.46 13.65
C LEU A 95 -21.65 -21.50 13.62
N ASN A 96 -22.41 -21.56 12.52
CA ASN A 96 -23.49 -22.53 12.39
C ASN A 96 -22.95 -23.89 11.96
N ASN A 97 -21.99 -23.88 11.02
CA ASN A 97 -21.41 -25.10 10.46
C ASN A 97 -20.09 -25.52 11.12
N LEU A 98 -19.49 -24.64 11.93
CA LEU A 98 -18.17 -24.81 12.55
C LEU A 98 -17.05 -25.03 11.53
N GLU A 99 -17.12 -24.32 10.40
CA GLU A 99 -16.19 -24.43 9.29
C GLU A 99 -15.43 -23.13 9.05
N VAL A 100 -14.17 -23.27 8.62
CA VAL A 100 -13.36 -22.16 8.14
C VAL A 100 -13.67 -21.97 6.65
N TYR A 101 -14.09 -20.77 6.26
CA TYR A 101 -14.43 -20.48 4.86
C TYR A 101 -13.66 -19.27 4.32
N PRO A 102 -13.36 -19.24 3.01
CA PRO A 102 -12.70 -18.10 2.38
C PRO A 102 -13.67 -16.92 2.30
N ASN A 103 -13.25 -15.75 2.77
CA ASN A 103 -14.03 -14.52 2.70
C ASN A 103 -13.27 -13.44 1.94
N VAL A 104 -13.78 -13.06 0.76
CA VAL A 104 -13.19 -11.99 -0.05
C VAL A 104 -13.67 -10.64 0.47
N LEU A 105 -12.88 -10.04 1.35
CA LEU A 105 -13.13 -8.69 1.86
C LEU A 105 -12.39 -7.65 1.01
N LEU A 106 -13.17 -6.92 0.20
CA LEU A 106 -12.67 -5.76 -0.53
C LEU A 106 -12.11 -4.72 0.46
N SER A 107 -11.03 -4.05 0.07
CA SER A 107 -10.49 -2.96 0.88
C SER A 107 -11.53 -1.86 1.06
N THR A 108 -11.41 -1.16 2.18
CA THR A 108 -12.15 0.09 2.47
C THR A 108 -11.20 1.29 2.38
N PRO A 109 -11.71 2.53 2.31
CA PRO A 109 -10.87 3.74 2.32
C PRO A 109 -9.89 3.81 3.50
N GLN A 110 -10.22 3.21 4.65
CA GLN A 110 -9.32 3.17 5.82
C GLN A 110 -8.04 2.35 5.55
N SER A 111 -8.10 1.40 4.61
CA SER A 111 -6.95 0.55 4.23
C SER A 111 -5.81 1.36 3.62
N LEU A 112 -6.08 2.58 3.15
CA LEU A 112 -5.10 3.50 2.58
C LEU A 112 -4.05 3.97 3.59
N ARG A 113 -4.42 4.06 4.86
CA ARG A 113 -3.63 4.76 5.89
C ARG A 113 -2.27 4.10 6.15
N LEU A 114 -2.20 2.77 6.10
CA LEU A 114 -0.97 2.04 6.35
C LEU A 114 0.04 2.17 5.20
N PRO A 115 -0.32 1.90 3.93
CA PRO A 115 0.53 2.22 2.78
C PRO A 115 0.98 3.68 2.73
N MET A 116 0.03 4.62 2.91
CA MET A 116 0.32 6.06 2.87
C MET A 116 1.41 6.47 3.88
N ARG A 117 1.32 5.96 5.11
CA ARG A 117 2.32 6.22 6.14
C ARG A 117 3.70 5.74 5.72
N TRP A 118 3.79 4.51 5.23
CA TRP A 118 5.09 3.93 4.87
C TRP A 118 5.67 4.56 3.61
N ILE A 119 4.84 4.86 2.62
CA ILE A 119 5.28 5.59 1.42
C ILE A 119 5.85 6.96 1.80
N ALA A 120 5.16 7.71 2.67
CA ALA A 120 5.66 8.99 3.17
C ALA A 120 6.99 8.88 3.93
N ILE A 121 7.19 7.82 4.71
CA ILE A 121 8.44 7.59 5.45
C ILE A 121 9.59 7.23 4.51
N LEU A 122 9.33 6.43 3.47
CA LEU A 122 10.32 5.83 2.58
C LEU A 122 10.71 6.72 1.40
N TYR A 123 9.83 7.64 0.99
CA TYR A 123 10.07 8.54 -0.12
C TYR A 123 11.42 9.26 0.02
N GLY A 124 12.24 9.22 -1.04
CA GLY A 124 13.58 9.83 -1.06
C GLY A 124 14.65 9.14 -0.21
N LYS A 125 14.36 7.98 0.40
CA LYS A 125 15.31 7.25 1.28
C LYS A 125 15.69 5.86 0.79
N ILE A 126 15.10 5.40 -0.31
CA ILE A 126 15.35 4.08 -0.90
C ILE A 126 15.56 4.21 -2.41
N GLU A 127 16.26 3.25 -3.00
CA GLU A 127 16.57 3.17 -4.43
C GLU A 127 15.49 2.37 -5.18
N ALA A 128 14.23 2.74 -5.02
CA ALA A 128 13.10 2.12 -5.72
C ALA A 128 11.91 3.07 -5.84
N ASP A 129 11.15 2.97 -6.93
CA ASP A 129 9.86 3.66 -7.03
C ASP A 129 8.84 3.06 -6.06
N LEU A 130 7.96 3.89 -5.50
CA LEU A 130 6.93 3.46 -4.55
C LEU A 130 5.57 3.41 -5.24
N ALA A 131 4.89 2.26 -5.18
CA ALA A 131 3.52 2.10 -5.63
C ALA A 131 2.60 1.78 -4.43
N SER A 132 1.42 2.38 -4.45
CA SER A 132 0.38 2.13 -3.46
C SER A 132 -0.64 1.16 -3.97
N THR A 133 -1.08 0.25 -3.11
CA THR A 133 -2.28 -0.57 -3.31
C THR A 133 -3.13 -0.55 -2.05
N SER A 134 -4.37 -1.04 -2.13
CA SER A 134 -5.40 -1.01 -1.08
C SER A 134 -5.97 0.38 -0.76
N GLY A 135 -7.30 0.46 -0.63
CA GLY A 135 -7.99 1.63 -0.09
C GLY A 135 -8.10 2.85 -1.01
N ILE A 136 -7.76 2.72 -2.29
CA ILE A 136 -8.03 3.74 -3.31
C ILE A 136 -9.48 3.59 -3.79
N HIS A 137 -10.34 4.54 -3.42
CA HIS A 137 -11.75 4.55 -3.82
C HIS A 137 -12.16 5.84 -4.52
N HIS A 138 -11.46 6.95 -4.29
CA HIS A 138 -11.81 8.24 -4.87
C HIS A 138 -10.55 8.96 -5.39
N ALA A 139 -10.74 9.98 -6.25
CA ALA A 139 -9.66 10.82 -6.77
C ALA A 139 -8.77 11.38 -5.65
N SER A 140 -9.39 11.83 -4.55
CA SER A 140 -8.67 12.34 -3.37
C SER A 140 -7.73 11.32 -2.74
N ASP A 141 -7.98 10.02 -2.90
CA ASP A 141 -7.10 8.98 -2.36
C ASP A 141 -5.85 8.84 -3.21
N VAL A 142 -5.98 8.93 -4.54
CA VAL A 142 -4.84 8.98 -5.46
C VAL A 142 -3.97 10.20 -5.17
N ILE A 143 -4.60 11.38 -5.03
CA ILE A 143 -3.90 12.63 -4.74
C ILE A 143 -3.09 12.52 -3.43
N LYS A 144 -3.69 12.03 -2.34
CA LYS A 144 -3.00 11.81 -1.06
C LYS A 144 -1.80 10.88 -1.21
N MET A 145 -1.94 9.80 -1.98
CA MET A 145 -0.85 8.84 -2.18
C MET A 145 0.31 9.42 -2.95
N VAL A 146 0.03 10.16 -4.02
CA VAL A 146 1.08 10.84 -4.78
C VAL A 146 1.76 11.88 -3.89
N MET A 147 0.99 12.71 -3.18
CA MET A 147 1.55 13.67 -2.22
C MET A 147 2.41 13.03 -1.13
N ALA A 148 2.06 11.82 -0.68
CA ALA A 148 2.89 11.05 0.24
C ALA A 148 4.20 10.56 -0.42
N GLY A 149 4.24 10.38 -1.74
CA GLY A 149 5.44 9.97 -2.49
C GLY A 149 5.22 8.80 -3.46
N ALA A 150 4.00 8.28 -3.57
CA ALA A 150 3.71 7.20 -4.51
C ALA A 150 3.85 7.70 -5.95
N LYS A 151 4.51 6.92 -6.80
CA LYS A 151 4.56 7.16 -8.25
C LYS A 151 3.33 6.59 -8.95
N ILE A 152 2.79 5.47 -8.44
CA ILE A 152 1.65 4.75 -8.99
C ILE A 152 0.66 4.36 -7.88
N THR A 153 -0.63 4.35 -8.22
CA THR A 153 -1.69 3.78 -7.36
C THR A 153 -2.44 2.67 -8.07
N GLN A 154 -2.63 1.54 -7.42
CA GLN A 154 -3.40 0.40 -7.91
C GLN A 154 -4.83 0.46 -7.38
N VAL A 155 -5.81 0.33 -8.28
CA VAL A 155 -7.24 0.43 -7.96
C VAL A 155 -7.92 -0.88 -8.30
N VAL A 156 -8.34 -1.65 -7.29
CA VAL A 156 -9.02 -2.94 -7.50
C VAL A 156 -10.41 -2.93 -6.89
N SER A 157 -10.52 -2.63 -5.58
CA SER A 157 -11.80 -2.68 -4.87
C SER A 157 -12.84 -1.69 -5.41
N ALA A 158 -12.42 -0.53 -5.91
CA ALA A 158 -13.32 0.40 -6.56
C ALA A 158 -13.79 -0.12 -7.92
N LEU A 159 -12.90 -0.71 -8.73
CA LEU A 159 -13.25 -1.27 -10.04
C LEU A 159 -14.18 -2.48 -9.92
N LEU A 160 -13.98 -3.34 -8.92
CA LEU A 160 -14.89 -4.45 -8.66
C LEU A 160 -16.29 -3.99 -8.22
N ARG A 161 -16.42 -2.77 -7.68
CA ARG A 161 -17.70 -2.20 -7.26
C ARG A 161 -18.39 -1.39 -8.35
N HIS A 162 -17.61 -0.70 -9.18
CA HIS A 162 -18.12 0.34 -10.10
C HIS A 162 -17.84 0.05 -11.58
N GLY A 163 -17.12 -1.02 -11.88
CA GLY A 163 -16.67 -1.36 -13.23
C GLY A 163 -15.42 -0.58 -13.67
N ILE A 164 -14.86 -0.97 -14.82
CA ILE A 164 -13.62 -0.40 -15.37
C ILE A 164 -13.75 1.09 -15.72
N HIS A 165 -14.95 1.55 -16.09
CA HIS A 165 -15.22 2.95 -16.43
C HIS A 165 -14.98 3.91 -15.27
N TYR A 166 -14.95 3.40 -14.03
CA TYR A 166 -14.66 4.21 -12.86
C TYR A 166 -13.25 4.82 -12.88
N LEU A 167 -12.33 4.28 -13.68
CA LEU A 167 -11.03 4.92 -13.92
C LEU A 167 -11.18 6.34 -14.48
N ALA A 168 -12.11 6.57 -15.42
CA ALA A 168 -12.35 7.90 -15.98
C ALA A 168 -12.87 8.87 -14.91
N THR A 169 -13.77 8.41 -14.02
CA THR A 169 -14.24 9.20 -12.88
C THR A 169 -13.11 9.59 -11.92
N LEU A 170 -12.15 8.70 -11.69
CA LEU A 170 -10.97 9.01 -10.88
C LEU A 170 -10.08 10.04 -11.58
N GLU A 171 -9.82 9.84 -12.87
CA GLU A 171 -8.99 10.75 -13.68
C GLU A 171 -9.56 12.17 -13.73
N GLU A 172 -10.84 12.32 -14.08
CA GLU A 172 -11.55 13.62 -14.10
C GLU A 172 -11.49 14.29 -12.73
N GLY A 173 -11.70 13.53 -11.65
CA GLY A 173 -11.62 14.05 -10.29
C GLY A 173 -10.22 14.52 -9.90
N ILE A 174 -9.17 13.86 -10.41
CA ILE A 174 -7.77 14.28 -10.20
C ILE A 174 -7.49 15.56 -10.98
N GLN A 175 -7.82 15.60 -12.27
CA GLN A 175 -7.62 16.76 -13.14
C GLN A 175 -8.31 18.00 -12.56
N LYS A 176 -9.59 17.87 -12.20
CA LYS A 176 -10.35 18.97 -11.59
C LYS A 176 -9.69 19.49 -10.31
N TRP A 177 -9.26 18.60 -9.42
CA TRP A 177 -8.59 19.01 -8.19
C TRP A 177 -7.27 19.72 -8.48
N MET A 178 -6.50 19.24 -9.47
CA MET A 178 -5.24 19.88 -9.88
C MET A 178 -5.47 21.27 -10.44
N GLU A 179 -6.47 21.47 -11.30
CA GLU A 179 -6.84 22.78 -11.84
C GLU A 179 -7.27 23.76 -10.74
N GLU A 180 -8.14 23.31 -9.82
CA GLU A 180 -8.61 24.13 -8.69
C GLU A 180 -7.49 24.52 -7.71
N ASN A 181 -6.40 23.77 -7.67
CA ASN A 181 -5.26 23.99 -6.78
C ASN A 181 -3.98 24.42 -7.52
N GLU A 182 -4.10 24.81 -8.78
CA GLU A 182 -3.01 25.34 -9.60
C GLU A 182 -1.80 24.39 -9.77
N TYR A 183 -2.03 23.08 -9.80
CA TYR A 183 -1.01 22.08 -10.13
C TYR A 183 -0.97 21.81 -11.63
N GLU A 184 0.18 22.00 -12.26
CA GLU A 184 0.37 21.75 -13.70
C GLU A 184 0.75 20.29 -14.00
N SER A 185 1.25 19.54 -13.00
CA SER A 185 1.66 18.16 -13.17
C SER A 185 1.62 17.33 -11.89
N ILE A 186 1.41 16.01 -12.04
CA ILE A 186 1.51 15.04 -10.93
C ILE A 186 2.93 15.05 -10.32
N GLN A 187 3.95 15.36 -11.12
CA GLN A 187 5.33 15.44 -10.67
C GLN A 187 5.54 16.55 -9.63
N GLN A 188 4.83 17.68 -9.73
CA GLN A 188 4.90 18.76 -8.73
C GLN A 188 4.35 18.34 -7.36
N MET A 189 3.32 17.49 -7.34
CA MET A 189 2.72 17.00 -6.10
C MET A 189 3.47 15.81 -5.50
N GLN A 190 4.23 15.04 -6.28
CA GLN A 190 4.84 13.80 -5.79
C GLN A 190 5.77 14.03 -4.59
N GLY A 191 5.42 13.46 -3.44
CA GLY A 191 6.20 13.53 -2.21
C GLY A 191 6.18 14.89 -1.50
N SER A 192 5.35 15.84 -1.92
CA SER A 192 5.23 17.18 -1.29
C SER A 192 4.78 17.12 0.17
N LEU A 193 4.09 16.04 0.56
CA LEU A 193 3.67 15.75 1.93
C LEU A 193 4.30 14.46 2.48
N SER A 194 5.48 14.09 1.97
CA SER A 194 6.29 13.02 2.54
C SER A 194 6.89 13.43 3.90
N GLN A 195 7.46 12.48 4.66
CA GLN A 195 8.14 12.78 5.92
C GLN A 195 9.31 13.76 5.72
N LEU A 196 9.97 13.74 4.55
CA LEU A 196 11.06 14.64 4.24
C LEU A 196 10.60 16.08 4.03
N ASN A 197 9.40 16.28 3.47
CA ASN A 197 8.95 17.58 2.97
C ASN A 197 7.81 18.19 3.79
N CYS A 198 7.16 17.42 4.66
CA CYS A 198 6.07 17.95 5.47
C CYS A 198 6.58 18.87 6.61
N PRO A 199 5.81 19.91 7.01
CA PRO A 199 6.23 20.85 8.06
C PRO A 199 6.52 20.21 9.42
N ASP A 200 5.88 19.08 9.73
CA ASP A 200 6.09 18.30 10.94
C ASP A 200 6.45 16.84 10.58
N PRO A 201 7.74 16.48 10.45
CA PRO A 201 8.18 15.11 10.15
C PRO A 201 7.70 14.07 11.18
N THR A 202 7.42 14.50 12.41
CA THR A 202 6.89 13.61 13.46
C THR A 202 5.44 13.22 13.18
N ALA A 203 4.78 13.86 12.22
CA ALA A 203 3.42 13.52 11.79
C ALA A 203 3.30 12.05 11.29
N PHE A 204 4.40 11.44 10.85
CA PHE A 204 4.43 10.03 10.47
C PHE A 204 4.91 9.09 11.59
N GLU A 205 5.20 9.66 12.76
CA GLU A 205 5.74 9.01 13.94
C GLU A 205 4.71 8.98 15.09
N ARG A 206 5.17 8.70 16.32
CA ARG A 206 4.31 8.47 17.48
C ARG A 206 3.51 9.72 17.92
N SER A 207 3.92 10.94 17.55
CA SER A 207 3.28 12.18 18.02
C SER A 207 1.81 12.28 17.58
N GLN A 208 1.44 11.78 16.40
CA GLN A 208 0.04 11.76 15.95
C GLN A 208 -0.84 10.80 16.74
N TYR A 209 -0.28 9.70 17.26
CA TYR A 209 -1.03 8.79 18.11
C TYR A 209 -1.51 9.51 19.38
N MET A 210 -0.64 10.32 20.00
CA MET A 210 -1.00 11.10 21.19
C MET A 210 -2.06 12.14 20.86
N LYS A 211 -1.91 12.87 19.73
CA LYS A 211 -2.90 13.85 19.28
C LYS A 211 -4.26 13.20 19.00
N ALA A 212 -4.28 12.06 18.31
CA ALA A 212 -5.51 11.33 18.00
C ALA A 212 -6.25 10.86 19.26
N LEU A 213 -5.53 10.41 20.30
CA LEU A 213 -6.16 10.04 21.57
C LEU A 213 -6.72 11.24 22.33
N GLN A 214 -6.00 12.37 22.32
CA GLN A 214 -6.43 13.60 22.99
C GLN A 214 -7.67 14.23 22.34
N THR A 215 -7.84 14.04 21.02
CA THR A 215 -8.97 14.59 20.27
C THR A 215 -10.12 13.61 20.07
N TYR A 216 -9.96 12.33 20.45
CA TYR A 216 -11.01 11.33 20.29
C TYR A 216 -12.14 11.52 21.30
N ALA A 217 -13.32 11.90 20.80
CA ALA A 217 -14.55 11.91 21.57
C ALA A 217 -15.35 10.61 21.33
N PRO A 218 -15.60 9.76 22.35
CA PRO A 218 -16.38 8.54 22.18
C PRO A 218 -17.81 8.83 21.74
N ILE A 219 -18.28 8.11 20.71
CA ILE A 219 -19.62 8.29 20.11
C ILE A 219 -20.75 8.09 21.15
N TRP A 220 -20.54 7.24 22.16
CA TRP A 220 -21.54 7.03 23.22
C TRP A 220 -21.67 8.23 24.17
N ARG A 221 -20.66 9.10 24.27
CA ARG A 221 -20.71 10.32 25.11
C ARG A 221 -21.54 11.42 24.45
N SER A 222 -21.40 11.62 23.14
CA SER A 222 -22.16 12.64 22.41
C SER A 222 -23.67 12.35 22.36
N ARG A 223 -24.08 11.07 22.40
CA ARG A 223 -25.51 10.70 22.48
C ARG A 223 -26.16 11.05 23.83
N LYS A 224 -25.42 11.01 24.94
CA LYS A 224 -25.96 11.39 26.26
C LYS A 224 -26.22 12.90 26.35
N GLU A 225 -25.34 13.72 25.78
CA GLU A 225 -25.48 15.17 25.76
C GLU A 225 -26.67 15.61 24.88
N ALA A 226 -26.85 15.02 23.70
CA ALA A 226 -28.00 15.30 22.84
C ALA A 226 -29.35 14.94 23.48
N SER A 227 -29.40 13.88 24.31
CA SER A 227 -30.62 13.48 25.04
C SER A 227 -30.94 14.33 26.27
N ALA A 228 -29.96 15.09 26.78
CA ALA A 228 -30.13 15.98 27.92
C ALA A 228 -30.67 17.37 27.50
N THR A 229 -30.38 17.80 26.27
CA THR A 229 -30.84 19.09 25.72
C THR A 229 -32.28 19.04 25.21
N SER A 230 -32.85 17.86 24.96
CA SER A 230 -34.24 17.69 24.51
C SER A 230 -35.26 17.51 25.67
N ARG A 231 -34.85 17.78 26.92
CA ARG A 231 -35.70 17.70 28.13
C ARG A 231 -35.83 19.04 28.87
N LYS A 232 -35.55 20.16 28.21
CA LYS A 232 -35.90 21.51 28.67
C LYS A 232 -36.85 22.14 27.66
#